data_AF-A0A9W9DVI5-F1
#
_entry.id   AF-A0A9W9DVI5-F1
#
_cell.length_a   1.000
_cell.length_b   1.000
_cell.length_c   1.000
_cell.angle_alpha   90.00
_cell.angle_beta   90.00
_cell.angle_gamma   90.00
#
_symmetry.space_group_name_H-M   'P 1'
#
loop_
_entity.id
_entity.type
_entity.pdbx_description
1 polymer ?
#
loop_
_entity_poly.entity_id
_entity_poly.type
_entity_poly.pdbx_seq_one_letter_code
_entity_poly.pdbx_strand_id
1 'polypeptide(L)'
;MKVREYCCCAIPLVNAGIYAALTEQLVAAVVIGVLSFATPSIVGAATPSFAPWLFGIVCLVAGAIQVLGFLGVGRENPILFRRYITLHGLITVAAFALAAAWIIISASKHSTAESNCITDFFNTTDSTEESEGNTLCNIFPWVDVGIMAGIWVWLAIMHIYLYVVISSYSSAQQRDHIKYDALNDPSNPMNSEDIPMNSRDPWETRTSADYPGGYTHGRQASGASMNDIMNQPVREPRDGFSYSDAAPYIPQRNGSLTHPNNAHTQDPGPTPKFNDPYYDDSSDLNRPSQAQAHPGEF
;
A
#
# COMPACT_ATOMS: atom_id res chain seq x y z
N MET A 1 -9.58 3.03 11.92
CA MET A 1 -10.83 3.57 11.33
C MET A 1 -11.18 2.73 10.08
N LYS A 2 -12.36 2.11 10.04
CA LYS A 2 -12.81 1.27 8.91
C LYS A 2 -13.27 2.19 7.76
N VAL A 3 -12.52 2.20 6.65
CA VAL A 3 -12.77 3.01 5.44
C VAL A 3 -13.71 2.29 4.44
N ARG A 4 -14.24 1.11 4.77
CA ARG A 4 -14.85 0.19 3.80
C ARG A 4 -16.35 0.40 3.49
N GLU A 5 -16.98 1.48 3.94
CA GLU A 5 -18.45 1.64 3.78
C GLU A 5 -18.88 2.66 2.71
N TYR A 6 -17.96 3.35 2.03
CA TYR A 6 -18.31 4.35 1.00
C TYR A 6 -17.88 3.92 -0.41
N CYS A 7 -18.30 2.74 -0.87
CA CYS A 7 -17.81 2.16 -2.13
C CYS A 7 -18.17 2.98 -3.38
N CYS A 8 -19.28 3.74 -3.40
CA CYS A 8 -19.71 4.49 -4.59
C CYS A 8 -19.03 5.87 -4.78
N CYS A 9 -18.56 6.50 -3.70
CA CYS A 9 -17.87 7.81 -3.76
C CYS A 9 -16.37 7.73 -3.48
N ALA A 10 -15.89 6.61 -2.90
CA ALA A 10 -14.48 6.42 -2.62
C ALA A 10 -13.66 6.21 -3.90
N ILE A 11 -14.20 5.53 -4.92
CA ILE A 11 -13.45 5.23 -6.16
C ILE A 11 -13.09 6.52 -6.92
N PRO A 12 -14.02 7.45 -7.19
CA PRO A 12 -13.67 8.73 -7.82
C PRO A 12 -12.72 9.58 -6.96
N LEU A 13 -12.90 9.54 -5.63
CA LEU A 13 -12.09 10.34 -4.70
C LEU A 13 -10.65 9.83 -4.60
N VAL A 14 -10.44 8.51 -4.60
CA VAL A 14 -9.11 7.91 -4.61
C VAL A 14 -8.41 8.17 -5.94
N ASN A 15 -9.13 8.09 -7.06
CA ASN A 15 -8.56 8.37 -8.37
C ASN A 15 -8.20 9.87 -8.52
N ALA A 16 -9.07 10.77 -8.10
CA ALA A 16 -8.78 12.21 -8.07
C ALA A 16 -7.59 12.54 -7.13
N GLY A 17 -7.54 11.88 -5.97
CA GLY A 17 -6.45 12.06 -5.00
C GLY A 17 -5.08 11.65 -5.55
N ILE A 18 -4.99 10.53 -6.27
CA ILE A 18 -3.70 10.12 -6.85
C ILE A 18 -3.26 11.04 -7.98
N TYR A 19 -4.17 11.50 -8.85
CA TYR A 19 -3.84 12.48 -9.88
C TYR A 19 -3.44 13.83 -9.29
N ALA A 20 -4.07 14.26 -8.20
CA ALA A 20 -3.66 15.46 -7.47
C ALA A 20 -2.23 15.32 -6.92
N ALA A 21 -1.91 14.20 -6.27
CA ALA A 21 -0.57 13.94 -5.74
C ALA A 21 0.51 13.93 -6.84
N LEU A 22 0.24 13.26 -7.97
CA LEU A 22 1.14 13.24 -9.13
C LEU A 22 1.33 14.64 -9.73
N THR A 23 0.25 15.42 -9.82
CA THR A 23 0.28 16.79 -10.33
C THR A 23 1.09 17.71 -9.41
N GLU A 24 0.89 17.60 -8.10
CA GLU A 24 1.63 18.40 -7.12
C GLU A 24 3.13 18.12 -7.19
N GLN A 25 3.53 16.84 -7.33
CA GLN A 25 4.93 16.48 -7.51
C GLN A 25 5.51 16.93 -8.86
N LEU A 26 4.72 16.89 -9.94
CA LEU A 26 5.12 17.40 -11.25
C LEU A 26 5.36 18.91 -11.19
N VAL A 27 4.40 19.66 -10.64
CA VAL A 27 4.49 21.11 -10.52
C VAL A 27 5.68 21.48 -9.63
N ALA A 28 5.86 20.83 -8.49
CA ALA A 28 7.02 21.06 -7.63
C ALA A 28 8.34 20.80 -8.37
N ALA A 29 8.46 19.66 -9.06
CA ALA A 29 9.67 19.31 -9.81
C ALA A 29 10.00 20.31 -10.92
N VAL A 30 9.00 20.76 -11.68
CA VAL A 30 9.17 21.74 -12.76
C VAL A 30 9.50 23.12 -12.19
N VAL A 31 8.76 23.59 -11.18
CA VAL A 31 8.99 24.91 -10.56
C VAL A 31 10.37 24.97 -9.94
N ILE A 32 10.76 23.98 -9.13
CA ILE A 32 12.09 23.92 -8.52
C ILE A 32 13.17 23.81 -9.59
N GLY A 33 12.96 22.98 -10.62
CA GLY A 33 13.90 22.82 -11.73
C GLY A 33 14.14 24.13 -12.49
N VAL A 34 13.07 24.85 -12.84
CA VAL A 34 13.15 26.13 -13.56
C VAL A 34 13.75 27.22 -12.67
N LEU A 35 13.33 27.32 -11.40
CA LEU A 35 13.89 28.28 -10.46
C LEU A 35 15.38 28.06 -10.24
N SER A 36 15.85 26.81 -10.25
CA SER A 36 17.28 26.50 -10.14
C SER A 36 18.11 27.17 -11.25
N PHE A 37 17.57 27.33 -12.47
CA PHE A 37 18.25 28.04 -13.56
C PHE A 37 18.02 29.56 -13.56
N ALA A 38 16.86 30.00 -13.09
CA ALA A 38 16.47 31.41 -13.14
C ALA A 38 17.00 32.24 -11.95
N THR A 39 17.44 31.58 -10.86
CA THR A 39 17.91 32.27 -9.66
C THR A 39 19.20 33.03 -9.97
N PRO A 40 19.25 34.37 -9.76
CA PRO A 40 20.49 35.13 -9.89
C PRO A 40 21.50 34.67 -8.84
N SER A 41 22.80 34.97 -9.03
CA SER A 41 23.83 34.64 -8.05
C SER A 41 23.48 35.22 -6.68
N ILE A 42 23.14 34.35 -5.73
CA ILE A 42 22.85 34.74 -4.34
C ILE A 42 24.18 34.88 -3.62
N VAL A 43 24.47 36.10 -3.19
CA VAL A 43 25.75 36.47 -2.58
C VAL A 43 25.92 35.89 -1.17
N GLY A 44 24.81 35.41 -0.58
CA GLY A 44 24.77 34.69 0.70
C GLY A 44 25.06 33.19 0.63
N ALA A 45 25.25 32.60 -0.56
CA ALA A 45 25.45 31.16 -0.70
C ALA A 45 26.76 30.82 -1.43
N ALA A 46 27.65 30.11 -0.75
CA ALA A 46 28.93 29.65 -1.32
C ALA A 46 28.76 28.33 -2.09
N THR A 47 27.97 28.35 -3.17
CA THR A 47 27.75 27.18 -4.04
C THR A 47 28.61 27.25 -5.31
N PRO A 48 29.10 26.11 -5.82
CA PRO A 48 29.88 26.12 -7.06
C PRO A 48 29.00 26.48 -8.26
N SER A 49 29.60 27.06 -9.31
CA SER A 49 28.88 27.56 -10.49
C SER A 49 28.04 26.51 -11.25
N PHE A 50 28.37 25.22 -11.10
CA PHE A 50 27.60 24.11 -11.69
C PHE A 50 26.44 23.62 -10.83
N ALA A 51 26.34 24.02 -9.56
CA ALA A 51 25.28 23.60 -8.63
C ALA A 51 23.85 23.84 -9.16
N PRO A 52 23.50 25.04 -9.66
CA PRO A 52 22.15 25.30 -10.19
C PRO A 52 21.83 24.40 -11.40
N TRP A 53 22.83 24.11 -12.23
CA TRP A 53 22.67 23.24 -13.39
C TRP A 53 22.41 21.79 -12.98
N LEU A 54 23.23 21.26 -12.08
CA LEU A 54 23.09 19.88 -11.63
C LEU A 54 21.75 19.65 -10.92
N PHE A 55 21.39 20.54 -9.99
CA PHE A 55 20.15 20.43 -9.24
C PHE A 55 18.93 20.60 -10.16
N GLY A 56 18.96 21.60 -11.05
CA GLY A 56 17.88 21.84 -12.03
C GLY A 56 17.62 20.64 -12.94
N ILE A 57 18.68 20.02 -13.49
CA ILE A 57 18.56 18.83 -14.33
C ILE A 57 17.92 17.67 -13.56
N VAL A 58 18.36 17.40 -12.33
CA VAL A 58 17.81 16.32 -11.50
C VAL A 58 16.33 16.54 -11.22
N CYS A 59 15.91 17.77 -10.91
CA CYS A 59 14.50 18.10 -10.71
C CYS A 59 13.66 17.95 -11.99
N LEU A 60 14.19 18.36 -13.16
CA LEU A 60 13.48 18.17 -14.43
C LEU A 60 13.35 16.69 -14.81
N VAL A 61 14.36 15.86 -14.53
CA VAL A 61 14.28 14.40 -14.68
C VAL A 61 13.21 13.81 -13.76
N ALA A 62 13.13 14.29 -12.51
CA ALA A 62 12.04 13.90 -11.61
C ALA A 62 10.66 14.28 -12.18
N GLY A 63 10.53 15.45 -12.80
CA GLY A 63 9.33 15.87 -13.53
C GLY A 63 9.01 14.96 -14.73
N ALA A 64 10.00 14.54 -15.50
CA ALA A 64 9.81 13.60 -16.61
C ALA A 64 9.34 12.21 -16.13
N ILE A 65 9.84 11.74 -14.98
CA ILE A 65 9.42 10.47 -14.37
C ILE A 65 7.92 10.51 -13.98
N GLN A 66 7.35 11.68 -13.68
CA GLN A 66 5.92 11.81 -13.37
C GLN A 66 5.02 11.37 -14.53
N VAL A 67 5.47 11.48 -15.78
CA VAL A 67 4.73 10.97 -16.94
C VAL A 67 4.46 9.47 -16.81
N LEU A 68 5.41 8.71 -16.27
CA LEU A 68 5.20 7.28 -15.97
C LEU A 68 4.16 7.09 -14.87
N GLY A 69 4.12 7.97 -13.86
CA GLY A 69 3.09 7.97 -12.83
C GLY A 69 1.69 8.14 -13.42
N PHE A 70 1.51 9.17 -14.26
CA PHE A 70 0.23 9.41 -14.96
C PHE A 70 -0.19 8.24 -15.86
N LEU A 71 0.75 7.68 -16.63
CA LEU A 71 0.47 6.50 -17.46
C LEU A 71 0.15 5.25 -16.64
N GLY A 72 0.74 5.11 -15.46
CA GLY A 72 0.51 3.97 -14.56
C GLY A 72 -0.89 3.98 -13.98
N VAL A 73 -1.38 5.15 -13.59
CA VAL A 73 -2.77 5.33 -13.13
C VAL A 73 -3.74 5.22 -14.31
N GLY A 74 -3.47 5.92 -15.41
CA GLY A 74 -4.40 5.97 -16.55
C GLY A 74 -4.57 4.65 -17.30
N ARG A 75 -3.58 3.75 -17.26
CA ARG A 75 -3.69 2.39 -17.80
C ARG A 75 -3.99 1.32 -16.75
N GLU A 76 -4.22 1.74 -15.51
CA GLU A 76 -4.44 0.86 -14.35
C GLU A 76 -3.40 -0.26 -14.22
N ASN A 77 -2.16 -0.03 -14.66
CA ASN A 77 -1.13 -1.08 -14.76
C ASN A 77 -0.27 -1.12 -13.48
N PRO A 78 -0.44 -2.12 -12.59
CA PRO A 78 0.24 -2.16 -11.29
C PRO A 78 1.76 -2.34 -11.42
N ILE A 79 2.23 -2.97 -12.50
CA ILE A 79 3.67 -3.18 -12.75
C ILE A 79 4.34 -1.85 -13.12
N LEU A 80 3.69 -1.07 -14.00
CA LEU A 80 4.20 0.23 -14.43
C LEU A 80 4.24 1.19 -13.24
N PHE A 81 3.18 1.22 -12.44
CA PHE A 81 3.08 2.09 -11.27
C PHE A 81 4.11 1.73 -10.18
N ARG A 82 4.42 0.44 -9.98
CA ARG A 82 5.48 0.00 -9.07
C ARG A 82 6.86 0.48 -9.51
N ARG A 83 7.17 0.40 -10.82
CA ARG A 83 8.42 0.93 -11.39
C ARG A 83 8.50 2.44 -11.22
N TYR A 84 7.39 3.15 -11.47
CA TYR A 84 7.30 4.59 -11.23
C TYR A 84 7.65 4.93 -9.78
N ILE A 85 7.06 4.27 -8.78
CA ILE A 85 7.37 4.55 -7.35
C ILE A 85 8.84 4.37 -7.06
N THR A 86 9.47 3.30 -7.55
CA THR A 86 10.90 3.07 -7.31
C THR A 86 11.77 4.16 -7.94
N LEU A 87 11.50 4.55 -9.19
CA LEU A 87 12.25 5.61 -9.87
C LEU A 87 12.03 6.98 -9.22
N HIS A 88 10.78 7.29 -8.89
CA HIS A 88 10.39 8.52 -8.20
C HIS A 88 11.05 8.61 -6.81
N GLY A 89 11.06 7.53 -6.04
CA GLY A 89 11.73 7.48 -4.75
C GLY A 89 13.23 7.72 -4.87
N LEU A 90 13.90 7.04 -5.80
CA LEU A 90 15.35 7.20 -6.02
C LEU A 90 15.73 8.62 -6.44
N ILE A 91 15.03 9.21 -7.41
CA ILE A 91 15.34 10.56 -7.88
C ILE A 91 15.04 11.62 -6.80
N THR A 92 13.98 11.42 -6.02
CA THR A 92 13.63 12.34 -4.92
C THR A 92 14.69 12.30 -3.84
N VAL A 93 15.14 11.12 -3.42
CA VAL A 93 16.24 10.99 -2.44
C VAL A 93 17.52 11.63 -2.98
N ALA A 94 17.85 11.43 -4.26
CA ALA A 94 19.00 12.07 -4.88
C ALA A 94 18.89 13.61 -4.87
N ALA A 95 17.71 14.16 -5.19
CA ALA A 95 17.48 15.61 -5.14
C ALA A 95 17.64 16.17 -3.72
N PHE A 96 17.06 15.52 -2.71
CA PHE A 96 17.18 15.96 -1.31
C PHE A 96 18.63 15.83 -0.79
N ALA A 97 19.37 14.80 -1.19
CA ALA A 97 20.76 14.63 -0.82
C ALA A 97 21.66 15.72 -1.45
N LEU A 98 21.44 16.05 -2.72
CA LEU A 98 22.15 17.16 -3.39
C LEU A 98 21.84 18.50 -2.71
N ALA A 99 20.56 18.78 -2.45
CA ALA A 99 20.17 20.00 -1.75
C ALA A 99 20.79 20.09 -0.35
N ALA A 100 20.80 19.00 0.41
CA ALA A 100 21.45 18.95 1.73
C ALA A 100 22.96 19.21 1.63
N ALA A 101 23.64 18.63 0.64
CA ALA A 101 25.06 18.87 0.42
C ALA A 101 25.35 20.36 0.14
N TRP A 102 24.52 21.03 -0.65
CA TRP A 102 24.67 22.47 -0.92
C TRP A 102 24.43 23.34 0.30
N ILE A 103 23.42 23.01 1.11
CA ILE A 103 23.16 23.71 2.39
C ILE A 103 24.37 23.56 3.32
N ILE A 104 24.91 22.35 3.46
CA ILE A 104 26.09 22.09 4.32
C ILE A 104 27.32 22.84 3.81
N ILE A 105 27.57 22.82 2.49
CA ILE A 105 28.69 23.55 1.91
C ILE A 105 28.55 25.05 2.16
N SER A 106 27.34 25.60 1.95
CA SER A 106 27.06 27.01 2.21
C SER A 106 27.33 27.38 3.67
N ALA A 107 26.84 26.58 4.62
CA ALA A 107 27.11 26.76 6.05
C ALA A 107 28.61 26.67 6.40
N SER A 108 29.32 25.70 5.82
CA SER A 108 30.74 25.48 6.09
C SER A 108 31.66 26.56 5.51
N LYS A 109 31.22 27.23 4.44
CA LYS A 109 31.97 28.27 3.73
C LYS A 109 31.41 29.68 4.00
N HIS A 110 30.87 29.88 5.20
CA HIS A 110 30.31 31.16 5.64
C HIS A 110 31.26 32.35 5.38
N SER A 111 32.54 32.22 5.72
CA SER A 111 33.53 33.28 5.50
C SER A 111 33.76 33.63 4.03
N THR A 112 33.56 32.67 3.12
CA THR A 112 33.63 32.93 1.67
C THR A 112 32.39 33.70 1.22
N ALA A 113 31.21 33.35 1.72
CA ALA A 113 29.98 34.08 1.42
C ALA A 113 30.03 35.52 1.97
N GLU A 114 30.53 35.70 3.20
CA GLU A 114 30.77 37.01 3.80
C GLU A 114 31.72 37.86 2.95
N SER A 115 32.87 37.31 2.55
CA SER A 115 33.83 38.02 1.69
C SER A 115 33.22 38.44 0.36
N ASN A 116 32.45 37.55 -0.29
CA ASN A 116 31.80 37.87 -1.56
C ASN A 116 30.73 38.96 -1.40
N CYS A 117 29.97 38.92 -0.29
CA CYS A 117 28.97 39.94 0.03
C CYS A 117 29.61 41.32 0.20
N ILE A 118 30.76 41.40 0.88
CA ILE A 118 31.49 42.66 1.04
C ILE A 118 31.99 43.16 -0.31
N THR A 119 32.61 42.30 -1.12
CA THR A 119 33.17 42.72 -2.43
C THR A 119 32.12 43.17 -3.43
N ASP A 120 30.93 42.57 -3.39
CA ASP A 120 29.87 42.85 -4.38
C ASP A 120 29.03 44.08 -4.03
N PHE A 121 28.91 44.43 -2.73
CA PHE A 121 27.97 45.47 -2.27
C PHE A 121 28.58 46.63 -1.50
N PHE A 122 29.78 46.51 -0.94
CA PHE A 122 30.36 47.53 -0.07
C PHE A 122 31.67 48.07 -0.62
N ASN A 123 31.93 49.37 -0.46
CA ASN A 123 33.19 49.97 -0.82
C ASN A 123 34.17 49.92 0.36
N THR A 124 35.13 49.01 0.30
CA THR A 124 36.14 48.82 1.36
C THR A 124 37.17 49.96 1.48
N THR A 125 37.03 51.03 0.69
CA THR A 125 37.88 52.24 0.86
C THR A 125 37.29 53.27 1.83
N ASP A 126 36.00 53.15 2.18
CA ASP A 126 35.38 53.92 3.25
C ASP A 126 35.31 53.09 4.53
N SER A 127 35.99 53.54 5.59
CA SER A 127 36.05 52.84 6.88
C SER A 127 34.69 52.66 7.54
N THR A 128 33.72 53.52 7.23
CA THR A 128 32.36 53.47 7.78
C THR A 128 31.58 52.34 7.10
N GLU A 129 31.59 52.32 5.77
CA GLU A 129 30.93 51.27 4.97
C GLU A 129 31.55 49.89 5.18
N GLU A 130 32.86 49.81 5.40
CA GLU A 130 33.56 48.56 5.73
C GLU A 130 33.04 47.95 7.05
N SER A 131 32.82 48.78 8.08
CA SER A 131 32.32 48.30 9.39
C SER A 131 30.85 47.84 9.34
N GLU A 132 30.02 48.56 8.59
CA GLU A 132 28.62 48.21 8.37
C GLU A 132 28.50 46.96 7.49
N GLY A 133 29.32 46.87 6.44
CA GLY A 133 29.40 45.72 5.54
C GLY A 133 29.76 44.43 6.25
N ASN A 134 30.79 44.44 7.12
CA ASN A 134 31.15 43.27 7.93
C ASN A 134 29.98 42.80 8.83
N THR A 135 29.25 43.73 9.43
CA THR A 135 28.12 43.38 10.31
C THR A 135 26.97 42.75 9.52
N LEU A 136 26.58 43.36 8.39
CA LEU A 136 25.48 42.88 7.57
C LEU A 136 25.85 41.56 6.87
N CYS A 137 27.03 41.49 6.24
CA CYS A 137 27.49 40.32 5.51
C CYS A 137 27.84 39.12 6.40
N ASN A 138 28.03 39.31 7.72
CA ASN A 138 28.11 38.19 8.66
C ASN A 138 26.72 37.62 9.00
N ILE A 139 25.68 38.45 9.09
CA ILE A 139 24.34 38.01 9.52
C ILE A 139 23.53 37.42 8.36
N PHE A 140 23.52 38.08 7.20
CA PHE A 140 22.65 37.69 6.07
C PHE A 140 22.89 36.26 5.55
N PRO A 141 24.13 35.77 5.36
CA PRO A 141 24.36 34.41 4.90
C PRO A 141 23.86 33.34 5.88
N TRP A 142 23.94 33.59 7.20
CA TRP A 142 23.36 32.67 8.19
C TRP A 142 21.84 32.60 8.10
N VAL A 143 21.17 33.74 7.89
CA VAL A 143 19.72 33.78 7.67
C VAL A 143 19.35 33.02 6.39
N ASP A 144 20.11 33.21 5.31
CA ASP A 144 19.90 32.53 4.03
C ASP A 144 20.02 31.00 4.19
N VAL A 145 21.10 30.52 4.80
CA VAL A 145 21.30 29.09 5.13
C VAL A 145 20.15 28.57 6.00
N GLY A 146 19.70 29.35 6.98
CA GLY A 146 18.58 29.00 7.85
C GLY A 146 17.26 28.82 7.09
N ILE A 147 16.95 29.73 6.16
CA ILE A 147 15.75 29.64 5.32
C ILE A 147 15.85 28.45 4.36
N MET A 148 17.02 28.23 3.73
CA MET A 148 17.25 27.08 2.86
C MET A 148 17.04 25.75 3.61
N ALA A 149 17.61 25.62 4.81
CA ALA A 149 17.44 24.44 5.66
C ALA A 149 15.97 24.26 6.11
N GLY A 150 15.29 25.34 6.49
CA GLY A 150 13.88 25.31 6.89
C GLY A 150 12.97 24.81 5.76
N ILE A 151 13.12 25.36 4.56
CA ILE A 151 12.36 24.93 3.37
C ILE A 151 12.70 23.48 3.02
N TRP A 152 13.97 23.09 3.10
CA TRP A 152 14.38 21.70 2.85
C TRP A 152 13.68 20.71 3.78
N VAL A 153 13.65 20.98 5.09
CA VAL A 153 12.96 20.10 6.07
C VAL A 153 11.46 20.04 5.80
N TRP A 154 10.83 21.18 5.54
CA TRP A 154 9.40 21.24 5.25
C TRP A 154 9.03 20.42 4.00
N LEU A 155 9.76 20.62 2.91
CA LEU A 155 9.56 19.87 1.68
C LEU A 155 9.84 18.38 1.87
N ALA A 156 10.85 18.01 2.66
CA ALA A 156 11.16 16.60 2.95
C ALA A 156 9.97 15.91 3.64
N ILE A 157 9.35 16.55 4.63
CA ILE A 157 8.17 16.03 5.32
C ILE A 157 7.01 15.85 4.34
N MET A 158 6.72 16.88 3.52
CA MET A 158 5.66 16.81 2.52
C MET A 158 5.90 15.69 1.49
N HIS A 159 7.11 15.54 0.98
CA HIS A 159 7.46 14.49 0.02
C HIS A 159 7.39 13.09 0.63
N ILE A 160 7.80 12.92 1.90
CA ILE A 160 7.63 11.65 2.63
C ILE A 160 6.15 11.31 2.75
N TYR A 161 5.31 12.28 3.14
CA TYR A 161 3.86 12.09 3.22
C TYR A 161 3.26 11.65 1.89
N LEU A 162 3.55 12.37 0.80
CA LEU A 162 3.06 12.03 -0.54
C LEU A 162 3.56 10.65 -1.00
N TYR A 163 4.82 10.31 -0.72
CA TYR A 163 5.37 8.99 -1.04
C TYR A 163 4.62 7.86 -0.31
N VAL A 164 4.28 8.06 0.97
CA VAL A 164 3.45 7.10 1.73
C VAL A 164 2.05 6.99 1.13
N VAL A 165 1.41 8.10 0.75
CA VAL A 165 0.10 8.07 0.08
C VAL A 165 0.16 7.29 -1.24
N ILE A 166 1.12 7.60 -2.11
CA ILE A 166 1.29 6.96 -3.42
C ILE A 166 1.62 5.46 -3.27
N SER A 167 2.50 5.10 -2.34
CA SER A 167 2.83 3.69 -2.08
C SER A 167 1.66 2.89 -1.51
N SER A 168 0.83 3.51 -0.67
CA SER A 168 -0.41 2.90 -0.18
C SER A 168 -1.40 2.64 -1.33
N TYR A 169 -1.53 3.58 -2.27
CA TYR A 169 -2.35 3.43 -3.47
C TYR A 169 -1.86 2.25 -4.33
N SER A 170 -0.55 2.16 -4.60
CA SER A 170 0.02 1.02 -5.35
C SER A 170 -0.28 -0.32 -4.69
N SER A 171 -0.22 -0.37 -3.37
CA SER A 171 -0.48 -1.61 -2.60
C SER A 171 -1.95 -1.99 -2.68
N ALA A 172 -2.85 -1.01 -2.66
CA ALA A 172 -4.29 -1.23 -2.85
C ALA A 172 -4.59 -1.74 -4.28
N GLN A 173 -4.04 -1.10 -5.31
CA GLN A 173 -4.23 -1.48 -6.71
C GLN A 173 -3.79 -2.93 -6.98
N GLN A 174 -2.68 -3.37 -6.39
CA GLN A 174 -2.19 -4.75 -6.50
C GLN A 174 -3.13 -5.76 -5.83
N ARG A 175 -3.61 -5.43 -4.63
CA ARG A 175 -4.55 -6.31 -3.92
C ARG A 175 -5.86 -6.48 -4.68
N ASP A 176 -6.32 -5.42 -5.33
CA ASP A 176 -7.54 -5.48 -6.13
C ASP A 176 -7.32 -6.32 -7.38
N HIS A 177 -6.21 -6.12 -8.11
CA HIS A 177 -5.88 -6.96 -9.27
C HIS A 177 -5.76 -8.44 -8.91
N ILE A 178 -5.06 -8.79 -7.82
CA ILE A 178 -4.94 -10.19 -7.37
C ILE A 178 -6.31 -10.81 -7.06
N LYS A 179 -7.23 -10.03 -6.47
CA LYS A 179 -8.60 -10.51 -6.19
C LYS A 179 -9.41 -10.68 -7.47
N TYR A 180 -9.33 -9.72 -8.40
CA TYR A 180 -10.01 -9.83 -9.69
C TYR A 180 -9.48 -11.03 -10.49
N ASP A 181 -8.16 -11.23 -10.52
CA ASP A 181 -7.53 -12.37 -11.18
C ASP A 181 -7.96 -13.69 -10.52
N ALA A 182 -7.99 -13.76 -9.18
CA ALA A 182 -8.43 -14.94 -8.46
C ALA A 182 -9.93 -15.27 -8.64
N LEU A 183 -10.77 -14.28 -8.95
CA LEU A 183 -12.19 -14.44 -9.30
C LEU A 183 -12.41 -14.80 -10.77
N ASN A 184 -11.45 -14.49 -11.65
CA ASN A 184 -11.53 -14.79 -13.08
C ASN A 184 -10.64 -15.98 -13.50
N ASP A 185 -9.91 -16.60 -12.56
CA ASP A 185 -9.06 -17.76 -12.84
C ASP A 185 -9.92 -19.01 -13.11
N PRO A 186 -9.94 -19.55 -14.34
CA PRO A 186 -10.77 -20.70 -14.72
C PRO A 186 -10.28 -22.02 -14.10
N SER A 187 -9.07 -22.05 -13.53
CA SER A 187 -8.54 -23.22 -12.84
C SER A 187 -9.01 -23.32 -11.38
N ASN A 188 -9.62 -22.25 -10.86
CA ASN A 188 -10.20 -22.23 -9.53
C ASN A 188 -11.57 -22.93 -9.57
N PRO A 189 -11.85 -23.98 -8.75
CA PRO A 189 -13.12 -24.70 -8.78
C PRO A 189 -14.34 -23.81 -8.50
N MET A 190 -14.14 -22.65 -7.85
CA MET A 190 -15.18 -21.63 -7.67
C MET A 190 -15.45 -20.74 -8.89
N ASN A 191 -14.61 -20.75 -9.92
CA ASN A 191 -14.84 -20.00 -11.17
C ASN A 191 -14.85 -20.91 -12.41
N SER A 192 -14.70 -22.22 -12.20
CA SER A 192 -14.91 -23.23 -13.23
C SER A 192 -16.33 -23.11 -13.78
N GLU A 193 -16.53 -23.46 -15.05
CA GLU A 193 -17.82 -23.37 -15.76
C GLU A 193 -18.99 -24.11 -15.08
N ASP A 194 -18.72 -24.85 -13.99
CA ASP A 194 -19.70 -25.50 -13.11
C ASP A 194 -20.38 -24.54 -12.11
N ILE A 195 -20.01 -23.26 -12.01
CA ILE A 195 -20.85 -22.26 -11.33
C ILE A 195 -21.84 -21.67 -12.34
N PRO A 196 -23.16 -21.97 -12.24
CA PRO A 196 -24.15 -21.65 -13.25
C PRO A 196 -24.51 -20.15 -13.37
N MET A 197 -23.71 -19.24 -12.80
CA MET A 197 -23.90 -17.79 -12.92
C MET A 197 -23.10 -17.15 -14.06
N ASN A 198 -22.03 -17.79 -14.55
CA ASN A 198 -21.12 -17.13 -15.51
C ASN A 198 -21.58 -17.24 -16.98
N SER A 199 -22.43 -18.23 -17.29
CA SER A 199 -22.94 -18.51 -18.64
C SER A 199 -24.43 -18.17 -18.83
N ARG A 200 -25.11 -17.66 -17.80
CA ARG A 200 -26.54 -17.31 -17.84
C ARG A 200 -26.73 -15.82 -18.02
N ASP A 201 -27.58 -15.45 -18.97
CA ASP A 201 -28.09 -14.08 -19.06
C ASP A 201 -28.88 -13.77 -17.77
N PRO A 202 -28.57 -12.66 -17.05
CA PRO A 202 -29.23 -12.29 -15.79
C PRO A 202 -30.76 -12.22 -15.87
N TRP A 203 -31.32 -12.10 -17.07
CA TRP A 203 -32.76 -12.00 -17.33
C TRP A 203 -33.39 -13.31 -17.83
N GLU A 204 -32.62 -14.39 -17.91
CA GLU A 204 -33.12 -15.66 -18.43
C GLU A 204 -33.83 -16.46 -17.31
N THR A 205 -35.16 -16.41 -17.29
CA THR A 205 -36.01 -17.07 -16.27
C THR A 205 -36.12 -18.59 -16.42
N ARG A 206 -35.20 -19.23 -17.13
CA ARG A 206 -35.23 -20.69 -17.32
C ARG A 206 -34.87 -21.37 -16.00
N THR A 207 -35.60 -22.42 -15.64
CA THR A 207 -35.34 -23.28 -14.48
C THR A 207 -33.94 -23.89 -14.59
N SER A 208 -33.14 -23.92 -13.52
CA SER A 208 -31.79 -24.51 -13.59
C SER A 208 -31.86 -25.99 -14.01
N ALA A 209 -30.97 -26.37 -14.92
CA ALA A 209 -30.94 -27.70 -15.51
C ALA A 209 -29.93 -28.63 -14.80
N ASP A 210 -29.50 -28.28 -13.59
CA ASP A 210 -28.37 -28.92 -12.90
C ASP A 210 -28.64 -30.37 -12.46
N TYR A 211 -29.74 -31.00 -12.88
CA TYR A 211 -29.98 -32.43 -12.67
C TYR A 211 -30.93 -33.03 -13.73
N PRO A 212 -30.52 -34.03 -14.54
CA PRO A 212 -31.34 -34.65 -15.59
C PRO A 212 -32.28 -35.73 -15.02
N GLY A 213 -32.83 -35.49 -13.84
CA GLY A 213 -33.72 -36.41 -13.15
C GLY A 213 -34.70 -35.60 -12.32
N GLY A 214 -35.85 -35.28 -12.91
CA GLY A 214 -36.88 -34.51 -12.24
C GLY A 214 -37.31 -35.18 -10.94
N TYR A 215 -37.06 -34.51 -9.81
CA TYR A 215 -37.82 -34.71 -8.58
C TYR A 215 -37.98 -33.40 -7.81
N THR A 216 -39.21 -33.25 -7.34
CA THR A 216 -39.74 -32.42 -6.25
C THR A 216 -38.70 -31.90 -5.27
N HIS A 217 -38.83 -30.63 -4.84
CA HIS A 217 -38.00 -30.01 -3.81
C HIS A 217 -37.96 -30.84 -2.51
N GLY A 218 -37.01 -31.78 -2.43
CA GLY A 218 -36.61 -32.41 -1.19
C GLY A 218 -35.76 -31.40 -0.43
N ARG A 219 -36.22 -31.00 0.77
CA ARG A 219 -35.37 -30.27 1.71
C ARG A 219 -34.17 -31.16 2.01
N GLN A 220 -33.01 -30.87 1.41
CA GLN A 220 -31.77 -31.47 1.88
C GLN A 220 -31.52 -30.90 3.27
N ALA A 221 -31.57 -31.75 4.28
CA ALA A 221 -31.09 -31.38 5.60
C ALA A 221 -29.61 -31.04 5.44
N SER A 222 -29.26 -29.76 5.56
CA SER A 222 -27.87 -29.37 5.77
C SER A 222 -27.39 -30.12 7.01
N GLY A 223 -26.60 -31.18 6.80
CA GLY A 223 -26.10 -32.07 7.86
C GLY A 223 -25.13 -31.38 8.82
N ALA A 224 -24.78 -30.12 8.55
CA ALA A 224 -24.10 -29.24 9.47
C ALA A 224 -25.14 -28.28 10.07
N SER A 225 -25.31 -28.34 11.39
CA SER A 225 -26.09 -27.34 12.09
C SER A 225 -25.39 -25.97 11.99
N MET A 226 -26.14 -24.87 12.11
CA MET A 226 -25.55 -23.52 12.22
C MET A 226 -24.49 -23.46 13.33
N ASN A 227 -24.65 -24.28 14.36
CA ASN A 227 -23.70 -24.42 15.47
C ASN A 227 -22.39 -25.08 15.03
N ASP A 228 -22.43 -26.06 14.12
CA ASP A 228 -21.23 -26.68 13.55
C ASP A 228 -20.45 -25.68 12.68
N ILE A 229 -21.16 -24.85 11.89
CA ILE A 229 -20.52 -23.80 11.07
C ILE A 229 -19.89 -22.72 11.96
N MET A 230 -20.57 -22.31 13.04
CA MET A 230 -20.04 -21.32 13.99
C MET A 230 -18.92 -21.86 14.88
N ASN A 231 -18.84 -23.18 15.06
CA ASN A 231 -17.74 -23.84 15.77
C ASN A 231 -16.53 -24.14 14.87
N GLN A 232 -16.64 -24.03 13.55
CA GLN A 232 -15.47 -24.09 12.69
C GLN A 232 -14.53 -22.91 13.00
N PRO A 233 -13.21 -23.13 13.06
CA PRO A 233 -12.27 -22.03 13.21
C PRO A 233 -12.44 -21.08 12.01
N VAL A 234 -12.62 -19.79 12.29
CA VAL A 234 -12.70 -18.76 11.26
C VAL A 234 -11.39 -18.79 10.48
N ARG A 235 -11.44 -19.30 9.25
CA ARG A 235 -10.32 -19.23 8.32
C ARG A 235 -10.51 -17.98 7.47
N GLU A 236 -9.68 -16.97 7.70
CA GLU A 236 -9.62 -15.85 6.78
C GLU A 236 -9.17 -16.37 5.40
N PRO A 237 -9.78 -15.90 4.29
CA PRO A 237 -9.30 -16.22 2.96
C PRO A 237 -7.83 -15.82 2.85
N ARG A 238 -6.98 -16.76 2.44
CA ARG A 238 -5.54 -16.57 2.27
C ARG A 238 -5.28 -15.31 1.45
N ASP A 239 -4.65 -14.30 2.05
CA ASP A 239 -4.10 -13.20 1.28
C ASP A 239 -2.83 -13.68 0.58
N GLY A 240 -2.62 -13.27 -0.68
CA GLY A 240 -1.49 -13.72 -1.50
C GLY A 240 -0.09 -13.33 -0.99
N PHE A 241 0.02 -12.84 0.26
CA PHE A 241 1.23 -12.28 0.84
C PHE A 241 1.64 -12.90 2.18
N SER A 242 0.82 -13.73 2.83
CA SER A 242 1.22 -14.40 4.08
C SER A 242 2.03 -15.67 3.81
N TYR A 243 3.29 -15.67 4.25
CA TYR A 243 4.25 -16.77 4.11
C TYR A 243 4.55 -17.52 5.42
N SER A 244 3.83 -17.25 6.51
CA SER A 244 4.10 -17.85 7.82
C SER A 244 3.00 -18.83 8.24
N ASP A 245 3.41 -20.11 8.33
CA ASP A 245 2.90 -21.18 9.18
C ASP A 245 1.42 -21.56 9.08
N ALA A 246 1.06 -22.23 7.98
CA ALA A 246 0.01 -23.24 8.02
C ALA A 246 0.65 -24.63 8.05
N ALA A 247 0.41 -25.38 9.12
CA ALA A 247 0.79 -26.78 9.21
C ALA A 247 0.29 -27.53 7.94
N PRO A 248 1.14 -28.37 7.32
CA PRO A 248 0.77 -29.07 6.10
C PRO A 248 -0.50 -29.89 6.32
N TYR A 249 -1.43 -29.78 5.37
CA TYR A 249 -2.53 -30.72 5.23
C TYR A 249 -1.91 -32.12 5.10
N ILE A 250 -2.00 -32.92 6.17
CA ILE A 250 -1.72 -34.35 6.09
C ILE A 250 -2.97 -34.96 5.47
N PRO A 251 -2.95 -35.41 4.20
CA PRO A 251 -4.07 -36.16 3.66
C PRO A 251 -4.25 -37.38 4.57
N GLN A 252 -5.47 -37.59 5.07
CA GLN A 252 -5.82 -38.80 5.81
C GLN A 252 -5.53 -40.01 4.92
N ARG A 253 -4.35 -40.59 5.12
CA ARG A 253 -3.92 -41.83 4.51
C ARG A 253 -4.89 -42.90 5.01
N ASN A 254 -5.57 -43.58 4.08
CA ASN A 254 -6.42 -44.76 4.25
C ASN A 254 -5.90 -45.70 5.35
N GLY A 255 -6.24 -45.39 6.60
CA GLY A 255 -6.10 -46.24 7.76
C GLY A 255 -7.50 -46.63 8.14
N SER A 256 -7.80 -47.92 8.01
CA SER A 256 -9.03 -48.55 8.51
C SER A 256 -9.30 -48.07 9.94
N LEU A 257 -10.17 -47.07 10.09
CA LEU A 257 -10.74 -46.69 11.38
C LEU A 257 -11.64 -47.83 11.83
N THR A 258 -11.11 -48.73 12.65
CA THR A 258 -11.91 -49.71 13.40
C THR A 258 -12.90 -48.93 14.27
N HIS A 259 -14.14 -48.87 13.80
CA HIS A 259 -15.25 -48.36 14.59
C HIS A 259 -15.48 -49.35 15.74
N PRO A 260 -15.74 -48.87 16.98
CA PRO A 260 -16.12 -49.78 18.05
C PRO A 260 -17.40 -50.53 17.63
N ASN A 261 -17.43 -51.86 17.82
CA ASN A 261 -18.55 -52.75 17.44
C ASN A 261 -19.91 -52.39 18.06
N ASN A 262 -19.96 -51.35 18.90
CA ASN A 262 -21.11 -50.91 19.66
C ASN A 262 -21.66 -49.55 19.14
N ALA A 263 -21.19 -49.04 18.01
CA ALA A 263 -21.66 -47.77 17.43
C ALA A 263 -23.08 -47.83 16.84
N HIS A 264 -23.70 -49.02 16.81
CA HIS A 264 -25.07 -49.24 16.38
C HIS A 264 -25.93 -49.74 17.55
N THR A 265 -26.10 -48.93 18.59
CA THR A 265 -27.13 -49.20 19.59
C THR A 265 -28.47 -48.68 19.06
N GLN A 266 -29.49 -49.55 18.97
CA GLN A 266 -30.86 -49.13 18.65
C GLN A 266 -31.68 -48.76 19.89
N ASP A 267 -31.11 -48.92 21.09
CA ASP A 267 -31.76 -48.54 22.33
C ASP A 267 -31.69 -47.02 22.56
N PRO A 268 -32.76 -46.40 23.08
CA PRO A 268 -32.79 -44.99 23.47
C PRO A 268 -31.97 -44.78 24.75
N GLY A 269 -30.65 -44.86 24.61
CA GLY A 269 -29.67 -44.51 25.62
C GLY A 269 -28.76 -43.38 25.13
N PRO A 270 -28.04 -42.69 26.03
CA PRO A 270 -27.05 -41.70 25.63
C PRO A 270 -26.00 -42.35 24.71
N THR A 271 -25.73 -41.74 23.55
CA THR A 271 -24.71 -42.21 22.62
C THR A 271 -23.36 -42.30 23.34
N PRO A 272 -22.63 -43.44 23.24
CA PRO A 272 -21.31 -43.57 23.87
C PRO A 272 -20.38 -42.48 23.32
N LYS A 273 -19.87 -41.62 24.19
CA LYS A 273 -18.87 -40.61 23.81
C LYS A 273 -17.60 -41.33 23.39
N PHE A 274 -17.13 -41.06 22.17
CA PHE A 274 -15.80 -41.45 21.75
C PHE A 274 -14.78 -40.60 22.53
N ASN A 275 -14.05 -41.22 23.45
CA ASN A 275 -13.08 -40.51 24.28
C ASN A 275 -11.78 -40.32 23.48
N ASP A 276 -11.75 -39.27 22.66
CA ASP A 276 -10.54 -38.87 21.92
C ASP A 276 -9.78 -37.82 22.73
N PRO A 277 -8.56 -38.12 23.22
CA PRO A 277 -7.74 -37.15 23.96
C PRO A 277 -7.36 -35.92 23.13
N TYR A 278 -7.61 -35.91 21.82
CA TYR A 278 -7.42 -34.73 20.96
C TYR A 278 -8.57 -33.70 21.04
N TYR A 279 -9.77 -34.13 21.47
CA TYR A 279 -10.96 -33.27 21.59
C TYR A 279 -11.35 -32.95 23.04
N ASP A 280 -10.63 -33.49 24.02
CA ASP A 280 -10.91 -33.34 25.46
C ASP A 280 -9.98 -32.29 26.13
N ASP A 281 -9.74 -31.17 25.44
CA ASP A 281 -9.11 -29.99 26.06
C ASP A 281 -10.20 -29.11 26.66
N SER A 282 -10.40 -29.28 27.96
CA SER A 282 -11.43 -28.71 28.81
C SER A 282 -11.19 -27.23 29.18
N SER A 283 -10.55 -26.45 28.31
CA SER A 283 -10.15 -25.07 28.62
C SER A 283 -11.12 -23.97 28.14
N ASP A 284 -12.09 -24.25 27.26
CA ASP A 284 -13.07 -23.26 26.80
C ASP A 284 -14.50 -23.57 27.25
N LEU A 285 -14.86 -23.09 28.44
CA LEU A 285 -16.17 -23.26 29.09
C LEU A 285 -17.39 -22.65 28.35
N ASN A 286 -17.22 -22.11 27.14
CA ASN A 286 -18.26 -21.34 26.43
C ASN A 286 -18.65 -21.88 25.05
N ARG A 287 -18.14 -23.05 24.62
CA ARG A 287 -18.57 -23.65 23.35
C ARG A 287 -19.61 -24.76 23.56
N PRO A 288 -20.81 -24.65 22.97
CA PRO A 288 -21.77 -25.75 22.97
C PRO A 288 -21.18 -26.95 22.22
N SER A 289 -21.34 -28.15 22.79
CA SER A 289 -20.88 -29.40 22.20
C SER A 289 -21.47 -29.62 20.81
N GLN A 290 -20.67 -30.18 19.88
CA GLN A 290 -21.19 -30.63 18.59
C GLN A 290 -22.29 -31.68 18.81
N ALA A 291 -23.46 -31.44 18.21
CA ALA A 291 -24.57 -32.37 18.30
C ALA A 291 -24.35 -33.48 17.25
N GLN A 292 -24.04 -34.69 17.70
CA GLN A 292 -24.11 -35.86 16.82
C GLN A 292 -25.57 -36.23 16.58
N ALA A 293 -25.96 -36.38 15.30
CA ALA A 293 -27.29 -36.86 14.95
C ALA A 293 -27.49 -38.29 15.48
N HIS A 294 -28.63 -38.53 16.16
CA HIS A 294 -29.00 -39.86 16.59
C HIS A 294 -29.52 -40.67 15.39
N PRO A 295 -29.09 -41.93 15.15
CA PRO A 295 -29.51 -42.71 13.98
C PRO A 295 -31.00 -43.11 13.95
N GLY A 296 -31.81 -42.67 14.91
CA GLY A 296 -33.16 -43.18 15.16
C GLY A 296 -34.29 -42.14 15.07
N GLU A 297 -34.02 -40.88 14.71
CA GLU A 297 -35.07 -39.90 14.44
C GLU A 297 -35.27 -39.79 12.93
N PHE A 298 -36.33 -40.42 12.43
CA PHE A 298 -36.95 -40.15 11.13
C PHE A 298 -38.23 -39.33 11.35
#